data_AF-A0A2K3QL48-F1
#
_entry.id   AF-A0A2K3QL48-F1
#
_cell.length_a   1.000
_cell.length_b   1.000
_cell.length_c   1.000
_cell.angle_alpha   90.00
_cell.angle_beta   90.00
_cell.angle_gamma   90.00
#
_symmetry.space_group_name_H-M   'P 1'
#
loop_
_entity.id
_entity.type
_entity.pdbx_description
1 polymer ?
#
loop_
_entity_poly.entity_id
_entity_poly.type
_entity_poly.pdbx_seq_one_letter_code
_entity_poly.pdbx_strand_id
1 'polypeptide(L)'
;MPSLKTVFDEIEETNGEDECRAWLSRIFDAKIELATFVASRRGGGEATEYVSFLKGSFNFSFRFRLSHRGLDAIIRFLKLGYTAIALRDETVTNEVQVIEFLRQNTTIPIPYIYY
;
A
#
# COMPACT_ATOMS: atom_id res chain seq x y z
N MET A 1 1.41 -27.51 -25.16
CA MET A 1 1.93 -27.74 -23.80
C MET A 1 0.77 -27.55 -22.84
N PRO A 2 0.40 -28.52 -22.00
CA PRO A 2 -0.66 -28.32 -21.02
C PRO A 2 -0.13 -27.47 -19.87
N SER A 3 -0.90 -26.46 -19.48
CA SER A 3 -0.63 -25.61 -18.32
C SER A 3 -0.76 -26.46 -17.05
N LEU A 4 0.31 -26.50 -16.25
CA LEU A 4 0.32 -27.03 -14.88
C LEU A 4 -0.39 -26.04 -13.93
N LYS A 5 -1.64 -25.66 -14.22
CA LYS A 5 -2.50 -25.05 -13.20
C LYS A 5 -3.30 -26.19 -12.58
N THR A 6 -3.03 -26.47 -11.31
CA THR A 6 -3.79 -27.47 -10.56
C THR A 6 -5.08 -26.84 -10.04
N VAL A 7 -6.12 -27.67 -9.84
CA VAL A 7 -7.42 -27.23 -9.27
C VAL A 7 -7.26 -26.52 -7.92
N PHE A 8 -6.21 -26.84 -7.16
CA PHE A 8 -5.89 -26.19 -5.89
C PHE A 8 -5.37 -24.75 -6.09
N ASP A 9 -4.54 -24.51 -7.12
CA ASP A 9 -4.08 -23.15 -7.45
C ASP A 9 -5.27 -22.23 -7.80
N GLU A 10 -6.30 -22.78 -8.46
CA GLU A 10 -7.50 -22.02 -8.87
C GLU A 10 -8.41 -21.69 -7.68
N ILE A 11 -8.53 -22.59 -6.70
CA ILE A 11 -9.30 -22.36 -5.48
C ILE A 11 -8.58 -21.36 -4.55
N GLU A 12 -7.26 -21.47 -4.39
CA GLU A 12 -6.47 -20.51 -3.60
C GLU A 12 -6.44 -19.11 -4.24
N GLU A 13 -6.35 -19.03 -5.57
CA GLU A 13 -6.47 -17.78 -6.32
C GLU A 13 -7.85 -17.15 -6.09
N THR A 14 -8.93 -17.94 -6.17
CA THR A 14 -10.31 -17.44 -5.96
C THR A 14 -10.57 -17.00 -4.51
N ASN A 15 -10.13 -17.78 -3.52
CA ASN A 15 -10.33 -17.43 -2.11
C ASN A 15 -9.51 -16.19 -1.70
N GLY A 16 -8.27 -16.06 -2.21
CA GLY A 16 -7.45 -14.86 -2.04
C GLY A 16 -8.06 -13.62 -2.70
N GLU A 17 -8.81 -13.77 -3.79
CA GLU A 17 -9.53 -12.67 -4.44
C GLU A 17 -10.71 -12.16 -3.61
N ASP A 18 -11.50 -13.06 -3.03
CA ASP A 18 -12.68 -12.69 -2.24
C ASP A 18 -12.30 -12.07 -0.89
N GLU A 19 -11.29 -12.61 -0.21
CA GLU A 19 -10.71 -11.99 1.00
C GLU A 19 -10.14 -10.59 0.68
N CYS A 20 -9.42 -10.46 -0.43
CA CYS A 20 -8.90 -9.18 -0.87
C CYS A 20 -10.03 -8.19 -1.19
N ARG A 21 -11.13 -8.64 -1.81
CA ARG A 21 -12.28 -7.80 -2.17
C ARG A 21 -13.02 -7.31 -0.93
N ALA A 22 -13.29 -8.20 0.02
CA ALA A 22 -13.90 -7.84 1.29
C ALA A 22 -13.03 -6.84 2.08
N TRP A 23 -11.71 -7.07 2.10
CA TRP A 23 -10.80 -6.16 2.75
C TRP A 23 -10.69 -4.79 2.07
N LEU A 24 -10.65 -4.76 0.73
CA LEU A 24 -10.70 -3.52 -0.04
C LEU A 24 -11.96 -2.72 0.29
N SER A 25 -13.14 -3.36 0.32
CA SER A 25 -14.40 -2.69 0.66
C SER A 25 -14.30 -1.99 2.02
N ARG A 26 -13.83 -2.70 3.05
CA ARG A 26 -13.66 -2.14 4.40
C ARG A 26 -12.70 -0.94 4.43
N ILE A 27 -11.62 -1.01 3.66
CA ILE A 27 -10.65 0.09 3.56
C ILE A 27 -11.23 1.31 2.85
N PHE A 28 -12.06 1.11 1.81
CA PHE A 28 -12.76 2.21 1.15
C PHE A 28 -13.75 2.90 2.10
N ASP A 29 -14.44 2.13 2.94
CA ASP A 29 -15.34 2.68 3.97
C ASP A 29 -14.55 3.47 5.02
N ALA A 30 -13.35 3.01 5.37
CA ALA A 30 -12.44 3.67 6.32
C ALA A 30 -11.63 4.85 5.74
N LYS A 31 -11.95 5.36 4.53
CA LYS A 31 -11.11 6.38 3.85
C LYS A 31 -10.86 7.63 4.68
N ILE A 32 -11.84 8.07 5.47
CA ILE A 32 -11.73 9.28 6.30
C ILE A 32 -10.80 9.01 7.48
N GLU A 33 -10.94 7.86 8.12
CA GLU A 33 -10.06 7.43 9.21
C GLU A 33 -8.62 7.28 8.71
N LEU A 34 -8.42 6.72 7.51
CA LEU A 34 -7.11 6.62 6.87
C LEU A 34 -6.52 7.99 6.56
N ALA A 35 -7.33 8.94 6.11
CA ALA A 35 -6.89 10.31 5.87
C ALA A 35 -6.37 10.94 7.17
N THR A 36 -7.13 10.82 8.27
CA THR A 36 -6.75 11.29 9.60
C THR A 36 -5.48 10.61 10.11
N PHE A 37 -5.36 9.29 9.93
CA PHE A 37 -4.17 8.52 10.30
C PHE A 37 -2.92 8.98 9.54
N VAL A 38 -3.03 9.18 8.22
CA VAL A 38 -1.92 9.67 7.40
C VAL A 38 -1.51 11.09 7.82
N ALA A 39 -2.48 11.94 8.13
CA ALA A 39 -2.21 13.31 8.54
C ALA A 39 -1.55 13.41 9.93
N SER A 40 -1.95 12.55 10.88
CA SER A 40 -1.31 12.45 12.19
C SER A 40 0.14 11.98 12.08
N ARG A 41 0.42 10.98 11.22
CA ARG A 41 1.79 10.46 11.00
C ARG A 41 2.73 11.50 10.40
N ARG A 42 2.20 12.47 9.65
CA ARG A 42 2.99 13.55 9.03
C ARG A 42 3.14 14.80 9.91
N GLY A 43 2.79 14.75 11.19
CA GLY A 43 2.97 15.86 12.14
C GLY A 43 1.71 16.64 12.49
N GLY A 44 0.53 16.01 12.41
CA GLY A 44 -0.70 16.53 13.05
C GLY A 44 -1.50 17.55 12.25
N GLY A 45 -1.39 17.56 10.91
CA GLY A 45 -2.28 18.36 10.05
C GLY A 45 -3.64 17.69 9.82
N GLU A 46 -4.57 18.40 9.18
CA GLU A 46 -5.77 17.79 8.62
C GLU A 46 -5.50 17.31 7.18
N ALA A 47 -5.85 16.04 6.90
CA ALA A 47 -5.99 15.58 5.52
C ALA A 47 -7.22 16.26 4.91
N THR A 48 -6.97 17.05 3.88
CA THR A 48 -8.00 17.90 3.28
C THR A 48 -8.78 17.17 2.20
N GLU A 49 -8.17 16.16 1.58
CA GLU A 49 -8.76 15.56 0.38
C GLU A 49 -8.26 14.13 0.15
N TYR A 50 -9.19 13.23 -0.17
CA TYR A 50 -8.86 12.00 -0.89
C TYR A 50 -8.69 12.33 -2.37
N VAL A 51 -7.51 12.05 -2.93
CA VAL A 51 -7.17 12.41 -4.31
C VAL A 51 -7.46 11.24 -5.25
N SER A 52 -6.93 10.06 -4.95
CA SER A 52 -7.01 8.92 -5.84
C SER A 52 -6.69 7.59 -5.17
N PHE A 53 -7.23 6.51 -5.72
CA PHE A 53 -6.86 5.14 -5.44
C PHE A 53 -5.92 4.64 -6.53
N LEU A 54 -4.82 4.01 -6.11
CA LEU A 54 -3.82 3.43 -7.00
C LEU A 54 -3.84 1.91 -6.82
N LYS A 55 -4.09 1.17 -7.90
CA LYS A 55 -4.05 -0.29 -7.90
C LYS A 55 -2.77 -0.75 -8.59
N GLY A 56 -1.85 -1.33 -7.82
CA GLY A 56 -0.69 -2.06 -8.33
C GLY A 56 -0.96 -3.56 -8.45
N SER A 57 0.04 -4.31 -8.91
CA SER A 57 -0.08 -5.77 -9.08
C SER A 57 -0.22 -6.52 -7.75
N PHE A 58 0.53 -6.10 -6.72
CA PHE A 58 0.54 -6.75 -5.40
C PHE A 58 0.24 -5.79 -4.24
N ASN A 59 -0.04 -4.53 -4.57
CA ASN A 59 -0.35 -3.50 -3.60
C ASN A 59 -1.46 -2.62 -4.11
N PHE A 60 -2.13 -1.97 -3.19
CA PHE A 60 -2.99 -0.85 -3.49
C PHE A 60 -2.66 0.31 -2.58
N SER A 61 -3.04 1.51 -2.97
CA SER A 61 -2.61 2.72 -2.26
C SER A 61 -3.66 3.81 -2.34
N PHE A 62 -3.70 4.62 -1.30
CA PHE A 62 -4.56 5.80 -1.22
C PHE A 62 -3.67 7.03 -1.22
N ARG A 63 -3.96 7.98 -2.10
CA ARG A 63 -3.30 9.28 -2.15
C ARG A 63 -4.18 10.32 -1.45
N PHE A 64 -3.61 11.00 -0.48
CA PHE A 64 -4.25 12.06 0.28
C PHE A 64 -3.50 13.38 0.10
N ARG A 65 -4.27 14.45 -0.09
CA ARG A 65 -3.75 15.82 -0.03
C ARG A 65 -3.85 16.33 1.40
N LEU A 66 -2.81 17.02 1.83
CA LEU A 66 -2.70 17.57 3.17
C LEU A 66 -2.71 19.10 3.10
N SER A 67 -3.44 19.73 4.02
CA SER A 67 -3.67 21.19 4.09
C SER A 67 -2.39 22.02 4.10
N HIS A 68 -1.38 21.57 4.85
CA HIS A 68 -0.15 22.34 5.05
C HIS A 68 0.89 22.07 3.96
N ARG A 69 0.98 22.98 2.98
CA ARG A 69 2.13 23.32 2.09
C ARG A 69 3.07 22.19 1.61
N GLY A 70 2.62 20.95 1.62
CA GLY A 70 3.44 19.77 1.52
C GLY A 70 2.91 18.82 0.47
N LEU A 71 3.84 18.07 -0.14
CA LEU A 71 3.57 17.01 -1.12
C LEU A 71 2.44 16.09 -0.64
N ASP A 72 1.64 15.57 -1.58
CA ASP A 72 0.62 14.58 -1.26
C ASP A 72 1.26 13.35 -0.59
N ALA A 73 0.54 12.74 0.35
CA ALA A 73 0.97 11.53 1.03
C ALA A 73 0.30 10.31 0.39
N ILE A 74 1.04 9.20 0.34
CA ILE A 74 0.54 7.92 -0.16
C ILE A 74 0.69 6.90 0.95
N ILE A 75 -0.41 6.26 1.33
CA ILE A 75 -0.39 5.06 2.16
C ILE A 75 -0.53 3.84 1.26
N ARG A 76 0.35 2.86 1.44
CA ARG A 76 0.41 1.64 0.62
C ARG A 76 0.09 0.42 1.48
N PHE A 77 -0.67 -0.49 0.88
CA PHE A 77 -1.14 -1.72 1.50
C PHE A 77 -0.77 -2.89 0.59
N LEU A 78 -0.27 -3.98 1.17
CA LEU A 78 -0.05 -5.23 0.46
C LEU A 78 -1.38 -5.95 0.25
N LYS A 79 -1.57 -6.59 -0.91
CA LYS A 79 -2.76 -7.40 -1.20
C LYS A 79 -2.78 -8.60 -0.26
N LEU A 80 -3.72 -8.62 0.70
CA LEU A 80 -3.98 -9.78 1.55
C LEU A 80 -4.42 -10.98 0.69
N GLY A 81 -4.03 -12.19 1.08
CA GLY A 81 -4.27 -13.42 0.33
C GLY A 81 -3.17 -13.81 -0.67
N TYR A 82 -2.24 -12.91 -1.00
CA TYR A 82 -1.16 -13.17 -1.98
C TYR A 82 0.26 -13.03 -1.41
N THR A 83 0.41 -12.39 -0.25
CA THR A 83 1.69 -12.27 0.45
C THR A 83 1.59 -13.06 1.75
N ALA A 84 2.49 -14.01 1.95
CA ALA A 84 2.60 -14.72 3.22
C ALA A 84 2.76 -13.69 4.35
N ILE A 85 1.84 -13.68 5.31
CA ILE A 85 1.82 -12.70 6.42
C ILE A 85 3.17 -12.64 7.14
N ALA A 86 3.88 -13.78 7.20
CA ALA A 86 5.23 -13.90 7.78
C ALA A 86 6.31 -13.07 7.06
N LEU A 87 6.14 -12.78 5.76
CA LEU A 87 7.10 -12.01 4.96
C LEU A 87 6.77 -10.51 4.90
N ARG A 88 5.69 -10.07 5.54
CA ARG A 88 5.24 -8.67 5.48
C ARG A 88 6.30 -7.73 6.04
N ASP A 89 6.81 -8.01 7.22
CA ASP A 89 7.75 -7.12 7.91
C ASP A 89 9.12 -7.12 7.21
N GLU A 90 9.55 -8.28 6.71
CA GLU A 90 10.77 -8.40 5.90
C GLU A 90 10.65 -7.62 4.59
N THR A 91 9.52 -7.73 3.89
CA THR A 91 9.27 -7.02 2.63
C THR A 91 9.29 -5.50 2.84
N VAL A 92 8.62 -5.02 3.89
CA VAL A 92 8.62 -3.59 4.23
C VAL A 92 10.02 -3.12 4.59
N THR A 93 10.75 -3.89 5.41
CA THR A 93 12.12 -3.55 5.81
C THR A 93 13.05 -3.46 4.60
N ASN A 94 12.97 -4.42 3.68
CA ASN A 94 13.77 -4.42 2.46
C ASN A 94 13.42 -3.23 1.56
N GLU A 95 12.13 -2.90 1.39
CA GLU A 95 11.70 -1.75 0.59
C GLU A 95 12.22 -0.43 1.17
N VAL A 96 12.14 -0.25 2.49
CA VAL A 96 12.67 0.95 3.17
C VAL A 96 14.18 1.05 2.98
N GLN A 97 14.92 -0.04 3.16
CA GLN A 97 16.37 -0.05 2.99
C GLN A 97 16.79 0.29 1.56
N VAL A 98 16.12 -0.29 0.55
CA VAL A 98 16.41 0.01 -0.86
C VAL A 98 16.12 1.47 -1.19
N ILE A 99 15.01 2.01 -0.70
CA ILE A 99 14.64 3.41 -0.94
C ILE A 99 15.65 4.36 -0.30
N GLU A 100 16.08 4.11 0.93
CA GLU A 100 17.12 4.90 1.59
C GLU A 100 18.49 4.76 0.89
N PHE A 101 18.84 3.55 0.44
CA PHE A 101 20.06 3.35 -0.34
C PHE A 101 20.03 4.16 -1.65
N LEU A 102 18.94 4.11 -2.41
CA LEU A 102 18.80 4.87 -3.65
C LEU A 102 18.87 6.38 -3.39
N ARG A 103 18.25 6.85 -2.32
CA ARG A 103 18.27 8.26 -1.93
C ARG A 103 19.69 8.78 -1.64
N GLN A 104 20.54 7.96 -1.05
CA GLN A 104 21.93 8.30 -0.74
C GLN A 104 22.84 8.24 -1.98
N ASN A 105 22.51 7.38 -2.95
CA ASN A 105 23.38 7.06 -4.08
C ASN A 105 22.95 7.68 -5.41
N THR A 106 21.81 8.38 -5.44
CA THR A 106 21.27 8.96 -6.67
C THR A 106 20.72 10.37 -6.44
N THR A 107 20.61 11.15 -7.51
CA THR A 107 19.98 12.48 -7.49
C THR A 107 18.52 12.45 -7.95
N ILE A 108 17.99 11.27 -8.31
CA ILE A 108 16.59 11.14 -8.70
C ILE A 108 15.69 11.44 -7.49
N PRO A 109 14.54 12.10 -7.68
CA PRO A 109 13.61 12.34 -6.59
C PRO A 109 13.07 11.01 -6.05
N ILE A 110 13.40 10.71 -4.80
CA ILE A 110 12.96 9.51 -4.08
C ILE A 110 11.91 9.88 -3.01
N PRO A 111 10.82 9.11 -2.85
CA PRO A 111 9.82 9.36 -1.82
C PRO A 111 10.40 9.24 -0.40
N TYR A 112 9.89 10.06 0.53
CA TYR A 112 10.19 9.93 1.96
C TYR A 112 9.22 8.92 2.59
N ILE A 113 9.74 7.87 3.21
CA ILE A 113 8.92 6.83 3.84
C ILE A 113 8.68 7.16 5.31
N TYR A 114 7.42 7.07 5.71
CA TYR A 114 7.00 6.97 7.10
C TYR A 114 6.55 5.54 7.35
N TYR A 115 7.34 4.72 8.05
CA TYR A 115 7.00 3.36 8.44
C TYR A 115 6.76 3.27 9.95
#